data_AF-A0A6N7AJQ8-F1
#
_entry.id   AF-A0A6N7AJQ8-F1
#
_cell.length_a   1.000
_cell.length_b   1.000
_cell.length_c   1.000
_cell.angle_alpha   90.00
_cell.angle_beta   90.00
_cell.angle_gamma   90.00
#
_symmetry.space_group_name_H-M   'P 1'
#
loop_
_entity.id
_entity.type
_entity.pdbx_description
1 polymer ?
#
loop_
_entity_poly.entity_id
_entity_poly.type
_entity_poly.pdbx_seq_one_letter_code
_entity_poly.pdbx_strand_id
1 'polypeptide(L)'
;MAVEKLNVPVRDHLLAHSALVQAKEFLARLRGEIMHALTHRDVDDTVLVRIGARQALYEDRLHRFLLGTTPEIVAAHGVLANSLAMKQLEATLHILTSGAKSNPVFPPVTSEFWYVAASQVINGLKQIEDQSFNGIRREASAEGIRLNHESLLRTGLLVVFSIVILAVGLSTIIGLL
;
A
#
# COMPACT_ATOMS: atom_id res chain seq x y z
N MET A 1 -14.65 4.25 12.34
CA MET A 1 -14.24 4.98 13.58
C MET A 1 -13.19 4.20 14.41
N ALA A 2 -12.29 3.43 13.77
CA ALA A 2 -11.29 2.61 14.48
C ALA A 2 -9.82 3.03 14.23
N VAL A 3 -9.59 4.01 13.35
CA VAL A 3 -8.24 4.45 12.93
C VAL A 3 -7.65 5.50 13.87
N GLU A 4 -8.49 6.14 14.70
CA GLU A 4 -8.13 7.31 15.51
C GLU A 4 -7.27 6.99 16.75
N LYS A 5 -7.01 5.70 17.02
CA LYS A 5 -6.15 5.23 18.12
C LYS A 5 -4.86 4.54 17.69
N LEU A 6 -4.51 4.56 16.39
CA LEU A 6 -3.27 3.96 15.91
C LEU A 6 -2.10 4.91 16.10
N ASN A 7 -0.94 4.34 16.49
CA ASN A 7 0.33 5.07 16.48
C ASN A 7 0.59 5.62 15.06
N VAL A 8 1.12 6.84 14.97
CA VAL A 8 1.31 7.60 13.73
C VAL A 8 2.00 6.77 12.62
N PRO A 9 3.08 6.00 12.91
CA PRO A 9 3.74 5.17 11.90
C PRO A 9 2.85 4.07 11.30
N VAL A 10 2.08 3.36 12.14
CA VAL A 10 1.19 2.27 11.67
C VAL A 10 0.06 2.84 10.82
N ARG A 11 -0.48 4.00 11.21
CA ARG A 11 -1.50 4.70 10.42
C ARG A 11 -0.95 5.10 9.05
N ASP A 12 0.23 5.67 9.01
CA ASP A 12 0.83 6.16 7.76
C ASP A 12 1.17 4.99 6.81
N HIS A 13 1.68 3.87 7.35
CA HIS A 13 1.87 2.65 6.57
C HIS A 13 0.55 2.06 6.03
N LEU A 14 -0.54 2.09 6.81
CA LEU A 14 -1.86 1.67 6.34
C LEU A 14 -2.40 2.58 5.23
N LEU A 15 -2.17 3.90 5.32
CA LEU A 15 -2.54 4.85 4.27
C LEU A 15 -1.77 4.58 2.99
N ALA A 16 -0.46 4.35 3.09
CA ALA A 16 0.37 3.96 1.95
C ALA A 16 -0.10 2.63 1.34
N HIS A 17 -0.36 1.62 2.17
CA HIS A 17 -0.88 0.33 1.72
C HIS A 17 -2.23 0.45 1.00
N SER A 18 -3.13 1.30 1.51
CA SER A 18 -4.39 1.60 0.82
C SER A 18 -4.16 2.21 -0.56
N ALA A 19 -3.17 3.10 -0.71
CA ALA A 19 -2.81 3.65 -2.01
C ALA A 19 -2.31 2.57 -2.98
N LEU A 20 -1.51 1.58 -2.52
CA LEU A 20 -1.09 0.44 -3.34
C LEU A 20 -2.28 -0.39 -3.82
N VAL A 21 -3.23 -0.72 -2.93
CA VAL A 21 -4.43 -1.48 -3.29
C VAL A 21 -5.23 -0.73 -4.36
N GLN A 22 -5.38 0.59 -4.22
CA GLN A 22 -6.05 1.43 -5.22
C GLN A 22 -5.30 1.46 -6.55
N ALA A 23 -3.97 1.59 -6.53
CA ALA A 23 -3.16 1.54 -7.74
C ALA A 23 -3.39 0.21 -8.50
N LYS A 24 -3.34 -0.91 -7.80
CA LYS A 24 -3.61 -2.24 -8.39
C LYS A 24 -5.00 -2.35 -9.00
N GLU A 25 -6.01 -1.83 -8.32
CA GLU A 25 -7.38 -1.81 -8.83
C GLU A 25 -7.48 -1.00 -10.13
N PHE A 26 -6.87 0.19 -10.18
CA PHE A 26 -6.82 0.99 -11.41
C PHE A 26 -6.09 0.27 -12.54
N LEU A 27 -5.00 -0.43 -12.24
CA LEU A 27 -4.29 -1.22 -13.24
C LEU A 27 -5.10 -2.44 -13.72
N ALA A 28 -5.81 -3.14 -12.83
CA ALA A 28 -6.69 -4.24 -13.21
C ALA A 28 -7.83 -3.77 -14.13
N ARG A 29 -8.37 -2.58 -13.87
CA ARG A 29 -9.37 -1.93 -14.71
C ARG A 29 -8.80 -1.47 -16.06
N LEU A 30 -7.59 -0.90 -16.09
CA LEU A 30 -6.87 -0.59 -17.34
C LEU A 30 -6.67 -1.84 -18.18
N ARG A 31 -6.25 -2.95 -17.54
CA ARG A 31 -6.06 -4.23 -18.20
C ARG A 31 -7.34 -4.65 -18.93
N GLY A 32 -8.48 -4.62 -18.24
CA GLY A 32 -9.78 -4.97 -18.82
C GLY A 32 -10.22 -4.06 -19.96
N GLU A 33 -10.08 -2.74 -19.79
CA GLU A 33 -10.49 -1.78 -20.83
C GLU A 33 -9.66 -1.88 -22.10
N ILE A 34 -8.34 -1.91 -21.97
CA ILE A 34 -7.45 -2.01 -23.13
C ILE A 34 -7.62 -3.38 -23.80
N MET A 35 -7.79 -4.46 -23.03
CA MET A 35 -8.09 -5.79 -23.58
C MET A 35 -9.37 -5.74 -24.44
N HIS A 36 -10.43 -5.12 -23.91
CA HIS A 36 -11.70 -5.00 -24.63
C HIS A 36 -11.55 -4.20 -25.92
N ALA A 37 -10.91 -3.03 -25.84
CA ALA A 37 -10.70 -2.14 -26.99
C ALA A 37 -9.84 -2.78 -28.08
N LEU A 38 -8.74 -3.46 -27.70
CA LEU A 38 -7.88 -4.20 -28.63
C LEU A 38 -8.59 -5.38 -29.29
N THR A 39 -9.46 -6.08 -28.55
CA THR A 39 -10.17 -7.27 -29.07
C THR A 39 -11.26 -6.90 -30.07
N HIS A 40 -12.04 -5.85 -29.79
CA HIS A 40 -13.18 -5.44 -30.61
C HIS A 40 -12.80 -4.42 -31.68
N ARG A 41 -11.53 -4.00 -31.71
CA ARG A 41 -11.02 -2.90 -32.52
C ARG A 41 -11.79 -1.59 -32.31
N ASP A 42 -12.33 -1.40 -31.11
CA ASP A 42 -13.17 -0.28 -30.73
C ASP A 42 -12.37 0.71 -29.89
N VAL A 43 -11.51 1.46 -30.58
CA VAL A 43 -10.65 2.48 -29.98
C VAL A 43 -11.06 3.83 -30.56
N ASP A 44 -11.97 4.51 -29.85
CA ASP A 44 -12.35 5.89 -30.12
C ASP A 44 -11.70 6.86 -29.12
N ASP A 45 -11.87 8.16 -29.37
CA ASP A 45 -11.31 9.21 -28.50
C ASP A 45 -11.84 9.10 -27.05
N THR A 46 -13.08 8.66 -26.87
CA THR A 46 -13.70 8.51 -25.55
C THR A 46 -13.02 7.40 -24.74
N VAL A 47 -12.72 6.28 -25.39
CA VAL A 47 -11.97 5.15 -24.83
C VAL A 47 -10.56 5.59 -24.47
N LEU A 48 -9.88 6.31 -25.37
CA LEU A 48 -8.51 6.79 -25.14
C LEU A 48 -8.43 7.80 -23.98
N VAL A 49 -9.38 8.73 -23.88
CA VAL A 49 -9.48 9.66 -22.74
C VAL A 49 -9.69 8.90 -21.43
N ARG A 50 -10.56 7.88 -21.42
CA ARG A 50 -10.82 7.07 -20.22
C ARG A 50 -9.60 6.25 -19.79
N ILE A 51 -8.88 5.67 -20.75
CA ILE A 51 -7.59 4.99 -20.51
C ILE A 51 -6.59 5.97 -19.91
N GLY A 52 -6.40 7.15 -20.52
CA GLY A 52 -5.46 8.15 -20.03
C GLY A 52 -5.80 8.65 -18.61
N ALA A 53 -7.07 8.92 -18.33
CA ALA A 53 -7.52 9.32 -17.00
C ALA A 53 -7.23 8.23 -15.94
N ARG A 54 -7.41 6.95 -16.30
CA ARG A 54 -7.16 5.84 -15.39
C ARG A 54 -5.68 5.54 -15.20
N GLN A 55 -4.87 5.72 -16.24
CA GLN A 55 -3.42 5.69 -16.13
C GLN A 55 -2.93 6.74 -15.13
N ALA A 56 -3.40 7.98 -15.24
CA ALA A 56 -3.03 9.03 -14.29
C ALA A 56 -3.42 8.68 -12.85
N LEU A 57 -4.59 8.07 -12.63
CA LEU A 57 -5.00 7.59 -11.31
C LEU A 57 -4.12 6.46 -10.78
N TYR A 58 -3.74 5.51 -11.63
CA TYR A 58 -2.79 4.46 -11.28
C TYR A 58 -1.45 5.05 -10.83
N GLU A 59 -0.89 5.96 -11.63
CA GLU A 59 0.40 6.62 -11.37
C GLU A 59 0.37 7.47 -10.09
N ASP A 60 -0.67 8.28 -9.87
CA ASP A 60 -0.84 9.05 -8.63
C ASP A 60 -0.88 8.15 -7.39
N ARG A 61 -1.66 7.06 -7.43
CA ARG A 61 -1.76 6.16 -6.28
C ARG A 61 -0.48 5.37 -6.02
N LEU A 62 0.19 4.93 -7.08
CA LEU A 62 1.48 4.26 -6.96
C LEU A 62 2.54 5.22 -6.38
N HIS A 63 2.57 6.47 -6.86
CA HIS A 63 3.48 7.48 -6.35
C HIS A 63 3.25 7.76 -4.85
N ARG A 64 1.99 7.94 -4.43
CA ARG A 64 1.66 8.12 -3.00
C ARG A 64 2.08 6.95 -2.13
N PHE A 65 1.91 5.72 -2.63
CA PHE A 65 2.40 4.52 -1.94
C PHE A 65 3.91 4.57 -1.76
N LEU A 66 4.67 4.89 -2.82
CA LEU A 66 6.14 4.93 -2.77
C LEU A 66 6.68 6.01 -1.84
N LEU A 67 5.98 7.16 -1.71
CA LEU A 67 6.34 8.20 -0.74
C LEU A 67 6.07 7.80 0.71
N GLY A 68 5.06 6.95 0.96
CA GLY A 68 4.59 6.60 2.30
C GLY A 68 5.02 5.21 2.78
N THR A 69 5.84 4.49 2.02
CA THR A 69 6.27 3.13 2.35
C THR A 69 7.75 3.07 2.78
N THR A 70 8.22 1.88 3.15
CA THR A 70 9.59 1.71 3.66
C THR A 70 10.61 1.59 2.53
N PRO A 71 11.90 1.89 2.76
CA PRO A 71 12.95 1.77 1.75
C PRO A 71 13.06 0.37 1.14
N GLU A 72 12.84 -0.68 1.93
CA GLU A 72 12.88 -2.07 1.45
C GLU A 72 11.78 -2.34 0.41
N ILE A 73 10.59 -1.81 0.66
CA ILE A 73 9.45 -1.93 -0.26
C ILE A 73 9.69 -1.09 -1.52
N VAL A 74 10.27 0.11 -1.40
CA VAL A 74 10.69 0.92 -2.56
C VAL A 74 11.72 0.17 -3.40
N ALA A 75 12.68 -0.52 -2.78
CA ALA A 75 13.67 -1.34 -3.48
C ALA A 75 13.01 -2.53 -4.20
N ALA A 76 12.06 -3.22 -3.56
CA ALA A 76 11.29 -4.30 -4.18
C ALA A 76 10.49 -3.80 -5.39
N HIS A 77 9.87 -2.61 -5.28
CA HIS A 77 9.24 -1.94 -6.41
C HIS A 77 10.26 -1.60 -7.51
N GLY A 78 11.46 -1.14 -7.15
CA GLY A 78 12.53 -0.87 -8.11
C GLY A 78 12.90 -2.08 -8.97
N VAL A 79 12.87 -3.29 -8.40
CA VAL A 79 13.07 -4.54 -9.15
C VAL A 79 11.92 -4.75 -10.15
N LEU A 80 10.67 -4.59 -9.71
CA LEU A 80 9.49 -4.69 -10.58
C LEU A 80 9.51 -3.64 -11.70
N ALA A 81 9.86 -2.39 -11.38
CA ALA A 81 9.93 -1.28 -12.33
C ALA A 81 10.93 -1.54 -13.46
N ASN A 82 12.00 -2.28 -13.19
CA ASN A 82 13.01 -2.65 -14.18
C ASN A 82 12.66 -3.94 -14.97
N SER A 83 11.58 -4.63 -14.62
CA SER A 83 11.15 -5.85 -15.30
C SER A 83 10.71 -5.59 -16.74
N LEU A 84 10.83 -6.61 -17.60
CA LEU A 84 10.35 -6.54 -18.98
C LEU A 84 8.84 -6.22 -19.04
N ALA A 85 8.05 -6.83 -18.15
CA ALA A 85 6.60 -6.63 -18.10
C ALA A 85 6.21 -5.18 -17.81
N MET A 86 6.91 -4.50 -16.89
CA MET A 86 6.66 -3.09 -16.61
C MET A 86 7.00 -2.22 -17.82
N LYS A 87 8.16 -2.43 -18.44
CA LYS A 87 8.57 -1.69 -19.65
C LYS A 87 7.57 -1.86 -20.79
N GLN A 88 7.04 -3.07 -20.97
CA GLN A 88 6.01 -3.36 -21.98
C GLN A 88 4.68 -2.67 -21.65
N LEU A 89 4.28 -2.65 -20.38
CA LEU A 89 3.10 -1.94 -19.92
C LEU A 89 3.23 -0.44 -20.17
N GLU A 90 4.34 0.16 -19.78
CA GLU A 90 4.61 1.59 -19.98
C GLU A 90 4.65 1.95 -21.47
N ALA A 91 5.31 1.14 -22.30
CA ALA A 91 5.34 1.34 -23.74
C ALA A 91 3.93 1.26 -24.36
N THR A 92 3.13 0.28 -23.96
CA THR A 92 1.75 0.13 -24.48
C THR A 92 0.88 1.32 -24.09
N LEU A 93 0.92 1.73 -22.82
CA LEU A 93 0.19 2.89 -22.33
C LEU A 93 0.64 4.17 -23.03
N HIS A 94 1.94 4.35 -23.23
CA HIS A 94 2.48 5.48 -23.97
C HIS A 94 1.98 5.50 -25.41
N ILE A 95 2.03 4.39 -26.14
CA ILE A 95 1.54 4.32 -27.53
C ILE A 95 0.04 4.64 -27.60
N LEU A 96 -0.77 4.08 -26.70
CA LEU A 96 -2.22 4.31 -26.70
C LEU A 96 -2.57 5.78 -26.41
N THR A 97 -1.89 6.39 -25.44
CA THR A 97 -2.18 7.78 -25.04
C THR A 97 -1.53 8.83 -25.95
N SER A 98 -0.42 8.51 -26.62
CA SER A 98 0.24 9.39 -27.60
C SER A 98 -0.36 9.26 -29.01
N GLY A 99 -0.70 8.03 -29.44
CA GLY A 99 -1.31 7.75 -30.75
C GLY A 99 -2.68 8.40 -30.95
N ALA A 100 -3.39 8.69 -29.85
CA ALA A 100 -4.61 9.52 -29.83
C ALA A 100 -4.43 10.89 -30.52
N LYS A 101 -3.20 11.41 -30.59
CA LYS A 101 -2.93 12.75 -31.13
C LYS A 101 -2.56 12.77 -32.62
N SER A 102 -2.29 11.62 -33.24
CA SER A 102 -1.55 11.60 -34.52
C SER A 102 -1.98 10.52 -35.52
N ASN A 103 -3.24 10.09 -35.50
CA ASN A 103 -3.87 9.02 -36.32
C ASN A 103 -3.83 7.65 -35.59
N PRO A 104 -4.99 7.04 -35.25
CA PRO A 104 -5.07 5.83 -34.45
C PRO A 104 -4.76 4.60 -35.31
N VAL A 105 -3.49 4.47 -35.70
CA VAL A 105 -3.00 3.18 -36.18
C VAL A 105 -2.96 2.27 -34.96
N PHE A 106 -3.65 1.14 -35.04
CA PHE A 106 -3.61 0.13 -33.98
C PHE A 106 -2.15 -0.13 -33.61
N PRO A 107 -1.80 -0.03 -32.31
CA PRO A 107 -0.47 -0.44 -31.88
C PRO A 107 -0.23 -1.87 -32.38
N PRO A 108 1.02 -2.26 -32.71
CA PRO A 108 1.34 -3.66 -32.99
C PRO A 108 1.17 -4.60 -31.77
N VAL A 109 0.54 -4.09 -30.70
CA VAL A 109 0.28 -4.80 -29.45
C VAL A 109 -1.03 -5.57 -29.56
N THR A 110 -0.96 -6.89 -29.44
CA THR A 110 -2.14 -7.74 -29.38
C THR A 110 -2.81 -7.66 -28.01
N SER A 111 -4.10 -7.94 -27.96
CA SER A 111 -4.87 -7.99 -26.72
C SER A 111 -4.27 -9.01 -25.73
N GLU A 112 -3.86 -10.18 -26.22
CA GLU A 112 -3.18 -11.21 -25.44
C GLU A 112 -1.86 -10.73 -24.85
N PHE A 113 -1.00 -10.10 -25.65
CA PHE A 113 0.28 -9.57 -25.19
C PHE A 113 0.08 -8.56 -24.06
N TRP A 114 -0.86 -7.63 -24.26
CA TRP A 114 -1.23 -6.65 -23.23
C TRP A 114 -1.72 -7.33 -21.94
N TYR A 115 -2.63 -8.29 -22.07
CA TYR A 115 -3.19 -8.99 -20.92
C TYR A 115 -2.11 -9.70 -20.10
N VAL A 116 -1.18 -10.38 -20.76
CA VAL A 116 -0.06 -11.07 -20.11
C VAL A 116 0.84 -10.08 -19.37
N ALA A 117 1.29 -9.01 -20.05
CA ALA A 117 2.17 -8.01 -19.43
C ALA A 117 1.52 -7.35 -18.21
N ALA A 118 0.28 -6.87 -18.35
CA ALA A 118 -0.45 -6.25 -17.26
C ALA A 118 -0.70 -7.22 -16.10
N SER A 119 -1.01 -8.49 -16.38
CA SER A 119 -1.19 -9.52 -15.33
C SER A 119 0.10 -9.80 -14.56
N GLN A 120 1.25 -9.84 -15.25
CA GLN A 120 2.55 -10.01 -14.60
C GLN A 120 2.86 -8.83 -13.66
N VAL A 121 2.59 -7.59 -14.09
CA VAL A 121 2.76 -6.41 -13.23
C VAL A 121 1.81 -6.44 -12.03
N ILE A 122 0.53 -6.78 -12.22
CA ILE A 122 -0.43 -6.93 -11.10
C ILE A 122 0.05 -7.98 -10.09
N ASN A 123 0.60 -9.11 -10.56
CA ASN A 123 1.15 -10.15 -9.71
C ASN A 123 2.40 -9.66 -8.95
N GLY A 124 3.28 -8.91 -9.61
CA GLY A 124 4.41 -8.25 -8.95
C GLY A 124 3.96 -7.28 -7.85
N LEU A 125 2.96 -6.45 -8.14
CA LEU A 125 2.36 -5.55 -7.14
C LEU A 125 1.66 -6.32 -6.01
N LYS A 126 1.13 -7.53 -6.26
CA LYS A 126 0.59 -8.40 -5.19
C LYS A 126 1.68 -8.90 -4.25
N GLN A 127 2.84 -9.28 -4.77
CA GLN A 127 3.97 -9.65 -3.89
C GLN A 127 4.41 -8.47 -3.01
N ILE A 128 4.45 -7.26 -3.58
CA ILE A 128 4.75 -6.03 -2.84
C ILE A 128 3.67 -5.74 -1.79
N GLU A 129 2.39 -5.94 -2.12
CA GLU A 129 1.27 -5.80 -1.18
C GLU A 129 1.41 -6.76 0.00
N ASP A 130 1.73 -8.02 -0.25
CA ASP A 130 1.93 -9.02 0.80
C ASP A 130 3.11 -8.66 1.71
N GLN A 131 4.21 -8.16 1.15
CA GLN A 131 5.34 -7.66 1.94
C GLN A 131 4.97 -6.45 2.79
N SER A 132 4.27 -5.47 2.20
CA SER A 132 3.79 -4.26 2.89
C SER A 132 2.85 -4.62 4.05
N PHE A 133 1.87 -5.51 3.81
CA PHE A 133 0.94 -5.96 4.84
C PHE A 133 1.65 -6.71 5.98
N ASN A 134 2.60 -7.59 5.65
CA ASN A 134 3.40 -8.29 6.65
C ASN A 134 4.31 -7.35 7.45
N GLY A 135 4.78 -6.25 6.85
CA GLY A 135 5.49 -5.18 7.55
C GLY A 135 4.58 -4.51 8.59
N ILE A 136 3.41 -4.04 8.15
CA ILE A 136 2.40 -3.41 9.01
C ILE A 136 2.00 -4.32 10.15
N ARG A 137 1.76 -5.61 9.87
CA ARG A 137 1.36 -6.58 10.90
C ARG A 137 2.44 -6.74 11.97
N ARG A 138 3.72 -6.81 11.56
CA ARG A 138 4.85 -6.95 12.50
C ARG A 138 4.98 -5.71 13.38
N GLU A 139 4.88 -4.52 12.79
CA GLU A 139 4.98 -3.26 13.52
C GLU A 139 3.79 -3.05 14.48
N ALA A 140 2.56 -3.31 14.02
CA ALA A 140 1.38 -3.26 14.87
C ALA A 140 1.46 -4.26 16.04
N SER A 141 2.03 -5.44 15.80
CA SER A 141 2.24 -6.45 16.86
C SER A 141 3.31 -6.01 17.86
N ALA A 142 4.42 -5.45 17.39
CA ALA A 142 5.48 -4.89 18.23
C ALA A 142 4.96 -3.73 19.09
N GLU A 143 4.13 -2.87 18.52
CA GLU A 143 3.46 -1.79 19.25
C GLU A 143 2.52 -2.34 20.33
N GLY A 144 1.70 -3.35 20.02
CA GLY A 144 0.84 -4.00 21.01
C GLY A 144 1.64 -4.59 22.18
N ILE A 145 2.78 -5.21 21.91
CA ILE A 145 3.69 -5.72 22.94
C ILE A 145 4.25 -4.55 23.78
N ARG A 146 4.68 -3.47 23.14
CA ARG A 146 5.21 -2.28 23.84
C ARG A 146 4.18 -1.67 24.80
N LEU A 147 2.96 -1.44 24.32
CA LEU A 147 1.87 -0.88 25.13
C LEU A 147 1.52 -1.79 26.32
N ASN A 148 1.50 -3.11 26.11
CA ASN A 148 1.27 -4.07 27.18
C ASN A 148 2.41 -4.04 28.21
N HIS A 149 3.67 -3.92 27.77
CA HIS A 149 4.82 -3.87 28.65
C HIS A 149 4.87 -2.58 29.47
N GLU A 150 4.57 -1.42 28.87
CA GLU A 150 4.45 -0.14 29.58
C GLU A 150 3.30 -0.16 30.59
N SER A 151 2.15 -0.73 30.22
CA SER A 151 1.00 -0.92 31.12
C SER A 151 1.33 -1.80 32.31
N LEU A 152 2.01 -2.93 32.09
CA LEU A 152 2.43 -3.85 33.15
C LEU A 152 3.43 -3.20 34.10
N LEU A 153 4.41 -2.45 33.57
CA LEU A 153 5.35 -1.69 34.40
C LEU A 153 4.64 -0.64 35.26
N ARG A 154 3.69 0.09 34.68
CA ARG A 154 2.94 1.13 35.41
C ARG A 154 2.04 0.54 36.50
N THR A 155 1.40 -0.59 36.21
CA THR A 155 0.55 -1.31 37.16
C THR A 155 1.40 -1.93 38.28
N GLY A 156 2.53 -2.54 37.94
CA GLY A 156 3.49 -3.06 38.92
C GLY A 156 4.03 -1.97 39.85
N LEU A 157 4.34 -0.79 39.30
CA LEU A 157 4.83 0.34 40.09
C LEU A 157 3.76 0.86 41.07
N LEU A 158 2.49 0.93 40.66
CA LEU A 158 1.37 1.32 41.53
C LEU A 158 1.16 0.32 42.67
N VAL A 159 1.25 -0.98 42.38
CA VAL A 159 1.12 -2.03 43.42
C VAL A 159 2.24 -1.90 44.45
N VAL A 160 3.48 -1.72 44.00
CA VAL A 160 4.62 -1.53 44.91
C VAL A 160 4.43 -0.27 45.77
N PHE A 161 4.03 0.84 45.17
CA PHE A 161 3.73 2.07 45.91
C PHE A 161 2.64 1.87 46.98
N SER A 162 1.60 1.11 46.64
CA SER A 162 0.48 0.83 47.54
C SER A 162 0.94 0.01 48.75
N ILE A 163 1.81 -0.98 48.53
CA ILE A 163 2.40 -1.80 49.61
C ILE A 163 3.27 -0.95 50.53
N VAL A 164 4.11 -0.07 49.96
CA VAL A 164 4.97 0.82 50.75
C VAL A 164 4.15 1.77 51.62
N ILE A 165 3.09 2.39 51.06
CA ILE A 165 2.20 3.27 51.83
C ILE A 165 1.54 2.52 52.98
N LEU A 166 1.03 1.31 52.74
CA LEU A 166 0.43 0.48 53.78
C LEU A 166 1.42 0.12 54.89
N ALA A 167 2.65 -0.26 54.53
CA ALA A 167 3.69 -0.62 55.49
C ALA A 167 4.10 0.58 56.37
N VAL A 168 4.26 1.77 55.77
CA VAL A 168 4.56 3.01 56.50
C VAL A 168 3.38 3.41 57.39
N GLY A 169 2.15 3.31 56.90
CA GLY A 169 0.95 3.57 57.69
C GLY A 169 0.86 2.66 58.92
N LEU A 170 1.12 1.36 58.75
CA LEU A 170 1.12 0.40 59.86
C LEU A 170 2.22 0.71 60.89
N SER A 171 3.44 1.04 60.44
CA SER A 171 4.55 1.34 61.36
C SER A 171 4.29 2.61 62.17
N THR A 172 3.66 3.63 61.58
CA THR A 172 3.25 4.83 62.32
C THR A 172 2.19 4.55 63.37
N ILE A 173 1.23 3.65 63.11
CA ILE A 173 0.19 3.28 64.08
C ILE A 173 0.79 2.51 65.25
N ILE A 174 1.67 1.53 64.98
CA ILE A 174 2.32 0.73 66.01
C ILE A 174 3.25 1.58 66.88
N GLY A 175 3.96 2.56 66.29
CA GLY A 175 4.83 3.46 67.07
C GLY A 175 4.10 4.50 67.92
N LEU A 176 2.78 4.67 67.72
CA LEU A 176 1.92 5.57 68.50
C LEU A 176 1.17 4.86 69.64
N LEU A 177 1.19 3.52 69.66
CA LEU A 177 0.59 2.64 70.68
C LEU A 177 1.63 2.25 71.73
#